data_AF-A0A8J2LTK6-F1
#
_entry.id   AF-A0A8J2LTK6-F1
#
_cell.length_a   1.000
_cell.length_b   1.000
_cell.length_c   1.000
_cell.angle_alpha   90.00
_cell.angle_beta   90.00
_cell.angle_gamma   90.00
#
_symmetry.space_group_name_H-M   'P 1'
#
loop_
_entity.id
_entity.type
_entity.pdbx_description
1 polymer ?
#
loop_
_entity_poly.entity_id
_entity_poly.type
_entity_poly.pdbx_seq_one_letter_code
_entity_poly.pdbx_strand_id
1 'polypeptide(L)'
;MWSDNGTNFRGADKELQRALSELDTSKIQQTFAGKGMTWKFNPPSSPHMGGVWERMIKSVKTALSVTLKEQAPKEDVLITLFMEAEFIINNRPLTHVSVDPTDPECLTPNHFLIGRKLGPNVAGKFGEGSFNLRSQWRLVQELTEKLWTRWVKEYLPTLTRRTKWFQHSSPIKVGDIVVIVDK
;
A
#
# COMPACT_ATOMS: atom_id res chain seq x y z
N MET A 1 4.00 -17.55 -2.40
CA MET A 1 4.66 -16.27 -2.10
C MET A 1 5.74 -15.99 -3.15
N TRP A 2 5.94 -14.73 -3.58
CA TRP A 2 6.98 -14.34 -4.54
C TRP A 2 7.95 -13.33 -3.93
N SER A 3 9.25 -13.44 -4.22
CA SER A 3 10.27 -12.48 -3.77
C SER A 3 11.40 -12.32 -4.80
N ASP A 4 12.18 -11.24 -4.66
CA ASP A 4 13.44 -11.11 -5.40
C ASP A 4 14.53 -12.04 -4.83
N ASN A 5 15.64 -12.20 -5.56
CA ASN A 5 16.77 -13.06 -5.15
C ASN A 5 17.69 -12.42 -4.10
N GLY A 6 17.22 -11.42 -3.35
CA GLY A 6 17.96 -10.81 -2.27
C GLY A 6 18.43 -11.85 -1.26
N THR A 7 19.68 -11.70 -0.80
CA THR A 7 20.32 -12.63 0.14
C THR A 7 19.53 -12.76 1.44
N ASN A 8 18.89 -11.68 1.90
CA ASN A 8 18.01 -11.68 3.06
C ASN A 8 16.81 -12.62 2.87
N PHE A 9 16.16 -12.62 1.69
CA PHE A 9 15.02 -13.49 1.41
C PHE A 9 15.44 -14.95 1.23
N ARG A 10 16.61 -15.20 0.63
CA ARG A 10 17.19 -16.55 0.53
C ARG A 10 17.56 -17.11 1.90
N GLY A 11 18.11 -16.28 2.79
CA GLY A 11 18.38 -16.64 4.18
C GLY A 11 17.10 -16.94 4.95
N ALA A 12 16.08 -16.07 4.81
CA ALA A 12 14.77 -16.26 5.44
C ALA A 12 14.05 -17.53 4.95
N ASP A 13 14.09 -17.84 3.66
CA ASP A 13 13.54 -19.09 3.12
C ASP A 13 14.25 -20.30 3.72
N LYS A 14 15.59 -20.29 3.78
CA LYS A 14 16.36 -21.37 4.40
C LYS A 14 16.01 -21.57 5.88
N GLU A 15 15.89 -20.47 6.62
CA GLU A 15 15.51 -20.50 8.03
C GLU A 15 14.08 -21.00 8.23
N LEU A 16 13.15 -20.57 7.38
CA LEU A 16 11.76 -21.02 7.40
C LEU A 16 11.66 -22.52 7.09
N GLN A 17 12.39 -23.01 6.08
CA GLN A 17 12.44 -24.45 5.78
C GLN A 17 13.03 -25.24 6.94
N ARG A 18 14.06 -24.72 7.62
CA ARG A 18 14.61 -25.34 8.83
C ARG A 18 13.57 -25.41 9.94
N ALA A 19 12.92 -24.30 10.27
CA ALA A 19 11.88 -24.26 11.29
C ALA A 19 10.71 -25.21 10.95
N LEU A 20 10.29 -25.27 9.69
CA LEU A 20 9.26 -26.21 9.23
C LEU A 20 9.70 -27.68 9.34
N SER A 21 11.00 -27.97 9.20
CA SER A 21 11.54 -29.32 9.39
C SER A 21 11.66 -29.74 10.86
N GLU A 22 11.86 -28.77 11.77
CA GLU A 22 11.90 -28.98 13.22
C GLU A 22 10.51 -29.08 13.84
N LEU A 23 9.49 -28.53 13.17
CA LEU A 23 8.10 -28.61 13.60
C LEU A 23 7.50 -29.99 13.24
N ASP A 24 6.73 -30.54 14.17
CA ASP A 24 6.03 -31.81 13.99
C ASP A 24 5.05 -31.71 12.81
N THR A 25 5.47 -32.29 11.69
CA THR A 25 4.81 -32.18 10.38
C THR A 25 3.40 -32.74 10.43
N SER A 26 3.11 -33.66 11.36
CA SER A 26 1.80 -34.27 11.56
C SER A 26 0.74 -33.28 12.06
N LYS A 27 1.07 -32.43 13.04
CA LYS A 27 0.17 -31.38 13.58
C LYS A 27 0.01 -30.20 12.63
N ILE A 28 1.08 -29.83 11.93
CA ILE A 28 1.03 -28.75 10.93
C ILE A 28 0.27 -29.19 9.70
N GLN A 29 0.44 -30.42 9.21
CA GLN A 29 -0.41 -30.93 8.13
C GLN A 29 -1.88 -30.96 8.58
N GLN A 30 -2.23 -31.41 9.77
CA GLN A 30 -3.63 -31.34 10.22
C GLN A 30 -4.20 -29.91 10.27
N THR A 31 -3.39 -28.89 10.55
CA THR A 31 -3.84 -27.49 10.72
C THR A 31 -3.72 -26.66 9.43
N PHE A 32 -2.77 -26.98 8.54
CA PHE A 32 -2.40 -26.21 7.34
C PHE A 32 -2.48 -27.00 6.02
N ALA A 33 -2.81 -28.30 6.01
CA ALA A 33 -2.82 -29.17 4.80
C ALA A 33 -3.72 -28.69 3.65
N GLY A 34 -4.56 -27.68 3.85
CA GLY A 34 -5.35 -27.11 2.75
C GLY A 34 -4.55 -26.21 1.79
N LYS A 35 -3.44 -25.59 2.21
CA LYS A 35 -2.76 -24.57 1.40
C LYS A 35 -1.26 -24.57 1.64
N GLY A 36 -0.55 -25.50 0.99
CA GLY A 36 0.91 -25.44 0.91
C GLY A 36 1.36 -24.11 0.28
N MET A 37 1.95 -23.22 1.08
CA MET A 37 2.47 -21.93 0.61
C MET A 37 3.81 -22.16 -0.08
N THR A 38 3.84 -22.27 -1.41
CA THR A 38 5.11 -22.35 -2.15
C THR A 38 5.76 -20.96 -2.21
N TRP A 39 6.99 -20.82 -1.69
CA TRP A 39 7.83 -19.64 -1.93
C TRP A 39 8.52 -19.77 -3.30
N LYS A 40 8.31 -18.78 -4.17
CA LYS A 40 8.91 -18.68 -5.50
C LYS A 40 9.80 -17.43 -5.56
N PHE A 41 10.90 -17.54 -6.28
CA PHE A 41 11.82 -16.43 -6.50
C PHE A 41 11.77 -15.99 -7.96
N ASN A 42 11.91 -14.69 -8.20
CA ASN A 42 12.01 -14.16 -9.55
C ASN A 42 13.21 -14.79 -10.27
N PRO A 43 13.14 -15.04 -11.59
CA PRO A 43 14.29 -15.50 -12.35
C PRO A 43 15.48 -14.53 -12.20
N PRO A 44 16.72 -15.03 -12.17
CA PRO A 44 17.91 -14.19 -12.21
C PRO A 44 17.79 -13.18 -13.36
N SER A 45 18.20 -11.93 -13.13
CA SER A 45 18.17 -10.87 -14.14
C SER A 45 16.78 -10.46 -14.67
N SER A 46 15.70 -10.79 -13.96
CA SER A 46 14.32 -10.35 -14.28
C SER A 46 13.73 -9.34 -13.27
N PRO A 47 14.36 -8.17 -13.06
CA PRO A 47 13.87 -7.17 -12.08
C PRO A 47 12.48 -6.63 -12.42
N HIS A 48 12.07 -6.70 -13.69
CA HIS A 48 10.74 -6.26 -14.13
C HIS A 48 9.60 -7.06 -13.50
N MET A 49 9.82 -8.32 -13.10
CA MET A 49 8.79 -9.14 -12.44
C MET A 49 8.39 -8.57 -11.08
N GLY A 50 9.28 -7.81 -10.42
CA GLY A 50 9.00 -7.07 -9.19
C GLY A 50 8.60 -5.62 -9.33
N GLY A 51 8.66 -5.10 -10.55
CA GLY A 51 8.53 -3.66 -10.79
C GLY A 51 7.17 -3.07 -10.39
N VAL A 52 6.10 -3.85 -10.25
CA VAL A 52 4.78 -3.34 -9.83
C VAL A 52 4.77 -3.02 -8.34
N TRP A 53 5.16 -3.96 -7.48
CA TRP A 53 5.21 -3.73 -6.03
C TRP A 53 6.37 -2.79 -5.67
N GLU A 54 7.52 -2.87 -6.35
CA GLU A 54 8.65 -1.97 -6.12
C GLU A 54 8.31 -0.51 -6.41
N ARG A 55 7.56 -0.24 -7.50
CA ARG A 55 7.09 1.12 -7.80
C ARG A 55 6.15 1.64 -6.71
N MET A 56 5.25 0.79 -6.22
CA MET A 56 4.36 1.16 -5.10
C MET A 56 5.17 1.45 -3.84
N ILE A 57 6.07 0.56 -3.44
CA ILE A 57 6.97 0.72 -2.28
C ILE A 57 7.77 2.02 -2.40
N LYS A 58 8.32 2.32 -3.59
CA LYS A 58 9.07 3.54 -3.83
C LYS A 58 8.19 4.78 -3.60
N SER A 59 6.97 4.82 -4.14
CA SER A 59 6.05 5.96 -3.94
C SER A 59 5.76 6.22 -2.46
N VAL A 60 5.58 5.15 -1.68
CA VAL A 60 5.30 5.25 -0.24
C VAL A 60 6.54 5.74 0.52
N LYS A 61 7.71 5.18 0.22
CA LYS A 61 8.97 5.59 0.85
C LYS A 61 9.32 7.05 0.55
N THR A 62 9.09 7.51 -0.67
CA THR A 62 9.37 8.90 -1.04
C THR A 62 8.41 9.86 -0.31
N ALA A 63 7.12 9.53 -0.23
CA ALA A 63 6.16 10.29 0.59
C ALA A 63 6.58 10.33 2.08
N LEU A 64 6.90 9.17 2.67
CA LEU A 64 7.33 9.07 4.07
C LEU A 64 8.61 9.86 4.35
N SER A 65 9.61 9.78 3.46
CA SER A 65 10.88 10.49 3.64
C SER A 65 10.71 12.00 3.66
N VAL A 66 9.73 12.53 2.94
CA VAL A 66 9.40 13.97 2.96
C VAL A 66 8.58 14.30 4.21
N THR A 67 7.59 13.46 4.56
CA THR A 67 6.74 13.63 5.74
C THR A 67 7.54 13.62 7.05
N LEU A 68 8.51 12.72 7.18
CA LEU A 68 9.31 12.50 8.39
C LEU A 68 10.64 13.28 8.41
N LYS A 69 10.93 14.08 7.36
CA LYS A 69 12.26 14.62 7.05
C LYS A 69 13.08 15.08 8.27
N GLU A 70 12.53 15.97 9.09
CA GLU A 70 13.20 16.55 10.28
C GLU A 70 12.51 16.13 11.60
N GLN A 71 11.59 15.17 11.53
CA GLN A 71 10.83 14.72 12.68
C GLN A 71 11.18 13.27 13.01
N ALA A 72 11.61 13.05 14.26
CA ALA A 72 11.76 11.72 14.84
C ALA A 72 10.56 11.46 15.77
N PRO A 73 9.40 11.03 15.23
CA PRO A 73 8.25 10.71 16.06
C PRO A 73 8.57 9.56 17.02
N LYS A 74 7.86 9.52 18.14
CA LYS A 74 7.89 8.36 19.05
C LYS A 74 7.40 7.11 18.32
N GLU A 75 7.81 5.94 18.80
CA GLU A 75 7.46 4.65 18.21
C GLU A 75 5.94 4.50 17.98
N ASP A 76 5.12 4.78 18.99
CA ASP A 76 3.66 4.69 18.87
C ASP A 76 3.09 5.58 17.75
N VAL A 77 3.65 6.78 17.60
CA VAL A 77 3.25 7.76 16.57
C VAL A 77 3.65 7.26 15.20
N LEU A 78 4.85 6.68 15.07
CA LEU A 78 5.34 6.10 13.83
C LEU A 78 4.52 4.87 13.41
N ILE A 79 4.20 3.98 14.34
CA ILE A 79 3.35 2.80 14.08
C ILE A 79 1.96 3.26 13.62
N THR A 80 1.36 4.24 14.30
CA THR A 80 0.05 4.76 13.92
C THR A 80 0.09 5.40 12.53
N LEU A 81 1.14 6.18 12.22
CA LEU A 81 1.34 6.74 10.89
C LEU A 81 1.42 5.64 9.81
N PHE A 82 2.11 4.54 10.08
CA PHE A 82 2.17 3.43 9.12
C PHE A 82 0.81 2.74 8.92
N MET A 83 0.01 2.58 9.98
CA MET A 83 -1.35 2.05 9.85
C MET A 83 -2.24 2.97 9.02
N GLU A 84 -2.15 4.29 9.22
CA GLU A 84 -2.91 5.26 8.41
C GLU A 84 -2.42 5.30 6.96
N ALA A 85 -1.10 5.23 6.74
CA ALA A 85 -0.51 5.14 5.40
C ALA A 85 -1.01 3.89 4.67
N GLU A 86 -0.95 2.72 5.31
CA GLU A 86 -1.46 1.45 4.77
C GLU A 86 -2.94 1.58 4.38
N PHE A 87 -3.75 2.12 5.29
CA PHE A 87 -5.17 2.32 5.07
C PHE A 87 -5.44 3.20 3.84
N ILE A 88 -4.72 4.32 3.70
CA ILE A 88 -4.84 5.24 2.57
C ILE A 88 -4.46 4.53 1.26
N ILE A 89 -3.31 3.87 1.23
CA ILE A 89 -2.80 3.20 0.03
C ILE A 89 -3.75 2.09 -0.40
N ASN A 90 -4.35 1.36 0.55
CA ASN A 90 -5.28 0.28 0.26
C ASN A 90 -6.72 0.73 -0.01
N ASN A 91 -7.08 1.98 0.33
CA ASN A 91 -8.33 2.60 -0.11
C ASN A 91 -8.21 3.35 -1.44
N ARG A 92 -7.01 3.39 -2.06
CA ARG A 92 -6.85 4.05 -3.35
C ARG A 92 -7.80 3.46 -4.41
N PRO A 93 -8.49 4.30 -5.21
CA PRO A 93 -9.27 3.82 -6.34
C PRO A 93 -8.39 3.09 -7.38
N LEU A 94 -8.85 1.92 -7.81
CA LEU A 94 -8.30 1.16 -8.95
C LEU A 94 -9.12 1.39 -10.23
N THR A 95 -10.38 1.81 -10.08
CA THR A 95 -11.28 2.17 -11.17
C THR A 95 -11.67 3.64 -11.07
N HIS A 96 -12.36 4.13 -12.09
CA HIS A 96 -12.97 5.45 -12.10
C HIS A 96 -13.82 5.68 -10.83
N VAL A 97 -13.69 6.87 -10.25
CA VAL A 97 -14.54 7.34 -9.15
C VAL A 97 -15.64 8.17 -9.78
N SER A 98 -16.86 7.63 -9.84
CA SER A 98 -17.99 8.40 -10.35
C SER A 98 -18.46 9.44 -9.34
N VAL A 99 -18.92 10.58 -9.86
CA VAL A 99 -19.66 11.61 -9.12
C VAL A 99 -21.16 11.33 -9.10
N ASP A 100 -21.64 10.41 -9.94
CA ASP A 100 -23.04 9.99 -9.95
C ASP A 100 -23.26 8.91 -8.86
N PRO A 101 -24.19 9.12 -7.91
CA PRO A 101 -24.48 8.13 -6.87
C PRO A 101 -25.17 6.85 -7.40
N THR A 102 -25.66 6.85 -8.63
CA THR A 102 -26.27 5.67 -9.28
C THR A 102 -25.25 4.77 -9.96
N ASP A 103 -24.05 5.29 -10.22
CA ASP A 103 -22.96 4.52 -10.81
C ASP A 103 -22.36 3.53 -9.80
N PRO A 104 -21.79 2.40 -10.29
CA PRO A 104 -21.13 1.44 -9.44
C PRO A 104 -19.93 2.06 -8.71
N GLU A 105 -19.79 1.68 -7.43
CA GLU A 105 -18.68 2.12 -6.59
C GLU A 105 -17.30 1.77 -7.19
N CYS A 106 -16.31 2.65 -6.97
CA CYS A 106 -14.95 2.39 -7.41
C CYS A 106 -14.32 1.21 -6.64
N LEU A 107 -13.67 0.31 -7.37
CA LEU A 107 -12.91 -0.78 -6.75
C LEU A 107 -11.63 -0.22 -6.10
N THR A 108 -11.25 -0.81 -4.97
CA THR A 108 -10.04 -0.45 -4.20
C THR A 108 -9.35 -1.75 -3.77
N PRO A 109 -8.05 -1.74 -3.45
CA PRO A 109 -7.39 -2.92 -2.89
C PRO A 109 -8.12 -3.51 -1.67
N ASN A 110 -8.65 -2.67 -0.78
CA ASN A 110 -9.40 -3.11 0.40
C ASN A 110 -10.64 -3.95 0.06
N HIS A 111 -11.30 -3.70 -1.08
CA HIS A 111 -12.39 -4.55 -1.54
C HIS A 111 -11.94 -6.01 -1.77
N PHE A 112 -10.71 -6.22 -2.24
CA PHE A 112 -10.16 -7.56 -2.46
C PHE A 112 -9.55 -8.16 -1.19
N LEU A 113 -8.89 -7.33 -0.37
CA LEU A 113 -8.19 -7.79 0.84
C LEU A 113 -9.17 -8.10 1.99
N ILE A 114 -10.21 -7.29 2.14
CA ILE A 114 -11.13 -7.33 3.28
C ILE A 114 -12.54 -7.78 2.85
N GLY A 115 -12.84 -7.74 1.54
CA GLY A 115 -14.15 -8.12 1.00
C GLY A 115 -15.22 -7.04 1.13
N ARG A 116 -14.87 -5.84 1.64
CA ARG A 116 -15.77 -4.70 1.80
C ARG A 116 -15.02 -3.38 1.76
N LYS A 117 -15.76 -2.30 1.52
CA LYS A 117 -15.28 -0.94 1.73
C LYS A 117 -14.97 -0.73 3.22
N LEU A 118 -13.85 -0.08 3.52
CA LEU A 118 -13.68 0.59 4.80
C LEU A 118 -13.98 2.06 4.60
N GLY A 119 -15.02 2.56 5.28
CA GLY A 119 -15.26 4.00 5.37
C GLY A 119 -14.13 4.71 6.10
N PRO A 120 -14.04 6.05 6.01
CA PRO A 120 -13.07 6.81 6.80
C PRO A 120 -13.18 6.40 8.27
N ASN A 121 -12.03 6.19 8.93
CA ASN A 121 -11.99 5.92 10.36
C ASN A 121 -12.66 7.10 11.09
N VAL A 122 -13.91 6.93 11.50
CA VAL A 122 -14.57 7.93 12.35
C VAL A 122 -13.91 7.83 13.70
N ALA A 123 -13.07 8.81 14.03
CA ALA A 123 -12.45 8.90 15.34
C ALA A 123 -13.55 8.88 16.41
N GLY A 124 -13.53 7.87 17.29
CA GLY A 124 -14.49 7.75 18.39
C GLY A 124 -14.45 8.95 19.32
N LYS A 125 -15.50 9.15 20.14
CA LYS A 125 -15.48 10.18 21.18
C LYS A 125 -14.45 9.82 22.25
N PHE A 126 -13.37 10.59 22.35
CA PHE A 126 -12.36 10.42 23.39
C PHE A 126 -12.81 11.13 24.67
N GLY A 127 -12.78 10.42 25.81
CA GLY A 127 -13.05 11.02 27.13
C GLY A 127 -11.95 12.01 27.55
N GLU A 128 -12.31 12.98 28.39
CA GLU A 128 -11.36 13.95 28.95
C GLU A 128 -10.43 13.28 29.97
N GLY A 129 -9.38 12.63 29.47
CA GLY A 129 -8.25 12.14 30.25
C GLY A 129 -6.99 12.95 29.94
N SER A 130 -6.23 13.31 30.96
CA SER A 130 -5.01 14.14 30.93
C SER A 130 -3.80 13.47 30.30
N PHE A 131 -3.96 12.82 29.15
CA PHE A 131 -2.84 12.32 28.37
C PHE A 131 -2.61 13.22 27.16
N ASN A 132 -1.34 13.40 26.80
CA ASN A 132 -0.89 14.11 25.60
C ASN A 132 -1.34 13.42 24.28
N LEU A 133 -2.28 12.47 24.35
CA LEU A 133 -2.89 11.76 23.22
C LEU A 133 -3.50 12.72 22.21
N ARG A 134 -4.06 13.85 22.65
CA ARG A 134 -4.65 14.84 21.74
C ARG A 134 -3.59 15.53 20.87
N SER A 135 -2.40 15.79 21.41
CA SER A 135 -1.30 16.41 20.64
C SER A 135 -0.62 15.37 19.74
N GLN A 136 -0.43 14.14 20.22
CA GLN A 136 0.08 13.03 19.42
C GLN A 136 -0.87 12.66 18.28
N TRP A 137 -2.17 12.58 18.53
CA TRP A 137 -3.17 12.32 17.49
C TRP A 137 -3.21 13.44 16.46
N ARG A 138 -3.16 14.71 16.89
CA ARG A 138 -3.05 15.85 15.95
C ARG A 138 -1.80 15.76 15.10
N LEU A 139 -0.66 15.37 15.69
CA LEU A 139 0.57 15.16 14.95
C LEU A 139 0.42 14.03 13.93
N VAL A 140 -0.20 12.90 14.30
CA VAL A 140 -0.50 11.81 13.37
C VAL A 140 -1.36 12.32 12.21
N GLN A 141 -2.46 13.02 12.48
CA GLN A 141 -3.33 13.57 11.42
C GLN A 141 -2.58 14.55 10.51
N GLU A 142 -1.72 15.41 11.07
CA GLU A 142 -0.89 16.34 10.29
C GLU A 142 0.12 15.60 9.41
N LEU A 143 0.77 14.56 9.93
CA LEU A 143 1.71 13.74 9.18
C LEU A 143 0.99 12.94 8.09
N THR A 144 -0.19 12.41 8.38
CA THR A 144 -1.03 11.67 7.44
C THR A 144 -1.54 12.55 6.32
N GLU A 145 -1.97 13.78 6.61
CA GLU A 145 -2.37 14.74 5.57
C GLU A 145 -1.18 15.13 4.67
N LYS A 146 -0.01 15.37 5.27
CA LYS A 146 1.24 15.62 4.51
C LYS A 146 1.61 14.42 3.65
N LEU A 147 1.51 13.21 4.20
CA LEU A 147 1.75 11.97 3.49
C LEU A 147 0.77 11.82 2.32
N TRP A 148 -0.53 12.01 2.55
CA TRP A 148 -1.56 11.93 1.51
C TRP A 148 -1.28 12.91 0.37
N THR A 149 -1.12 14.19 0.71
CA THR A 149 -0.82 15.26 -0.26
C THR A 149 0.43 14.92 -1.08
N ARG A 150 1.48 14.42 -0.42
CA ARG A 150 2.73 14.09 -1.09
C ARG A 150 2.60 12.82 -1.94
N TRP A 151 1.94 11.80 -1.41
CA TRP A 151 1.74 10.53 -2.06
C TRP A 151 0.90 10.70 -3.34
N VAL A 152 -0.18 11.48 -3.32
CA VAL A 152 -0.95 11.81 -4.53
C VAL A 152 -0.06 12.48 -5.59
N LYS A 153 0.77 13.46 -5.20
CA LYS A 153 1.69 14.14 -6.12
C LYS A 153 2.72 13.22 -6.76
N GLU A 154 3.12 12.15 -6.07
CA GLU A 154 4.15 11.22 -6.54
C GLU A 154 3.56 10.01 -7.27
N TYR A 155 2.41 9.51 -6.81
CA TYR A 155 1.73 8.34 -7.34
C TYR A 155 0.96 8.65 -8.62
N LEU A 156 0.20 9.75 -8.63
CA LEU A 156 -0.71 10.06 -9.74
C LEU A 156 0.00 10.23 -11.09
N PRO A 157 1.20 10.84 -11.18
CA PRO A 157 1.98 10.87 -12.42
C PRO A 157 2.40 9.48 -12.93
N THR A 158 2.44 8.47 -12.08
CA THR A 158 2.76 7.09 -12.49
C THR A 158 1.58 6.38 -13.16
N LEU A 159 0.35 6.86 -12.94
CA LEU A 159 -0.86 6.35 -13.59
C LEU A 159 -0.99 6.85 -15.02
N THR A 160 -0.49 8.06 -15.30
CA THR A 160 -0.43 8.59 -16.66
C THR A 160 0.62 7.81 -17.45
N ARG A 161 0.18 6.78 -18.17
CA ARG A 161 1.02 5.99 -19.06
C ARG A 161 1.63 6.92 -20.10
N ARG A 162 2.88 7.35 -19.91
CA ARG A 162 3.68 7.92 -20.99
C ARG A 162 4.00 6.79 -21.95
N THR A 163 3.09 6.53 -22.89
CA THR A 163 3.41 5.77 -24.09
C THR A 163 4.65 6.44 -24.67
N LYS A 164 5.74 5.68 -24.79
CA LYS A 164 6.93 6.12 -25.51
C LYS A 164 6.47 6.82 -26.78
N TRP A 165 7.03 8.01 -27.02
CA TRP A 165 6.73 9.03 -28.02
C TRP A 165 6.58 8.58 -29.50
N PHE A 166 6.46 7.28 -29.78
CA PHE A 166 6.49 6.67 -31.10
C PHE A 166 5.19 5.97 -31.52
N GLN A 167 4.09 6.11 -30.77
CA GLN A 167 2.79 5.53 -31.16
C GLN A 167 1.73 6.61 -31.27
N HIS A 168 1.02 6.60 -32.39
CA HIS A 168 -0.10 7.50 -32.66
C HIS A 168 -1.22 7.21 -31.64
N SER A 169 -1.49 8.14 -30.72
CA SER A 169 -2.67 8.06 -29.87
C SER A 169 -3.86 8.72 -30.58
N SER A 170 -5.07 8.21 -30.36
CA SER A 170 -6.27 8.91 -30.79
C SER A 170 -6.41 10.23 -30.01
N PRO A 171 -6.87 11.32 -30.64
CA PRO A 171 -7.19 12.54 -29.92
C PRO A 171 -8.35 12.29 -28.95
N ILE A 172 -8.29 12.99 -27.80
CA ILE A 172 -9.31 12.93 -26.75
C ILE A 172 -10.65 13.40 -27.33
N LYS A 173 -11.73 12.67 -27.03
CA LYS A 173 -13.10 12.95 -27.46
C LYS A 173 -14.01 13.23 -26.27
N VAL A 174 -15.12 13.92 -26.54
CA VAL A 174 -16.19 14.11 -25.54
C VAL A 174 -16.71 12.73 -25.12
N GLY A 175 -16.72 12.48 -23.81
CA GLY A 175 -17.05 11.18 -23.22
C GLY A 175 -15.84 10.36 -22.75
N ASP A 176 -14.61 10.76 -23.10
CA ASP A 176 -13.40 10.11 -22.59
C ASP A 176 -13.13 10.50 -21.13
N ILE A 177 -12.75 9.51 -20.31
CA ILE A 177 -12.35 9.73 -18.92
C ILE A 177 -10.90 10.20 -18.88
N VAL A 178 -10.67 11.37 -18.30
CA VAL A 178 -9.35 11.97 -18.14
C VAL A 178 -9.01 12.19 -16.67
N VAL A 179 -7.72 12.09 -16.34
CA VAL A 179 -7.23 12.42 -14.99
C VAL A 179 -6.79 13.89 -14.98
N ILE A 180 -7.48 14.70 -14.18
CA ILE A 180 -7.11 16.10 -13.94
C ILE A 180 -6.19 16.17 -12.72
N VAL A 181 -5.04 16.82 -12.88
CA VAL A 181 -4.08 17.06 -11.79
C VAL A 181 -4.12 18.54 -11.46
N ASP A 182 -4.93 18.93 -10.47
CA ASP A 182 -4.92 20.31 -9.99
C ASP A 182 -3.87 20.52 -8.90
N LYS A 183 -3.33 21.74 -8.79
CA LYS A 183 -2.12 22.06 -8.00
C LYS A 183 -2.35 22.11 -6.49
#